data_AF-A0A2E2UDV9-F1
#
_entry.id   AF-A0A2E2UDV9-F1
#
_cell.length_a   1.000
_cell.length_b   1.000
_cell.length_c   1.000
_cell.angle_alpha   90.00
_cell.angle_beta   90.00
_cell.angle_gamma   90.00
#
_symmetry.space_group_name_H-M   'P 1'
#
loop_
_entity.id
_entity.type
_entity.pdbx_description
1 polymer ?
#
loop_
_entity_poly.entity_id
_entity_poly.type
_entity_poly.pdbx_seq_one_letter_code
_entity_poly.pdbx_strand_id
1 'polypeptide(L)'
;MNFVVSNDREEIVKIIFEASNKKKNILWQTRADKRLVFEIEQFEYDPIREVIRCKISDFDNIDTSTTVYIKFAYRNTIFKGSIQALYKEYAYIQVPDEIKLEELREFPRYVFQPEENRLIKISVPAKITETARLHLDVNLVDLSQGGVALVLGDEQRPHIVGAEDIQLSQLGNFEFKSRVGLKPVWQVDFKQISYRNANSSMVKKVGFKFVEPLPVKLMTNFIKYEEAQFENQIGFLGNSARFRKRMQREYKTLMSRLNHQKTFFDYFREAASKSEVGLDYLPRHIRTLSMVSCALMRLMGGSSKELVKNLTYCSLVHDVAYFNNPKLAQIKNPKHFEKVKKFLTVMEKELYYRSFNYAFEYATSDHSAPAGAAHLIEELRSYHIAENKVSFTKKGNLSELACIFIVAHDLTDYILSHPQWTFYEYLQTYPFLEYGEHFEALFQHLNRARMAA
;
A
#
# COMPACT_ATOMS: atom_id res chain seq x y z
N MET A 1 1.14 -27.22 14.48
CA MET A 1 1.62 -26.44 15.63
C MET A 1 2.73 -25.54 15.12
N ASN A 2 2.55 -24.23 15.18
CA ASN A 2 3.58 -23.28 14.75
C ASN A 2 4.42 -22.94 15.98
N PHE A 3 5.75 -23.04 15.86
CA PHE A 3 6.65 -22.61 16.92
C PHE A 3 7.33 -21.32 16.52
N VAL A 4 7.42 -20.38 17.45
CA VAL A 4 8.14 -19.11 17.29
C VAL A 4 9.25 -19.03 18.33
N VAL A 5 10.29 -18.28 17.98
CA VAL A 5 11.41 -17.98 18.86
C VAL A 5 11.16 -16.61 19.48
N SER A 6 11.28 -16.50 20.81
CA SER A 6 11.19 -15.23 21.52
C SER A 6 12.48 -14.96 22.27
N ASN A 7 13.01 -13.76 22.04
CA ASN A 7 14.16 -13.15 22.73
C ASN A 7 13.72 -11.97 23.61
N ASP A 8 12.41 -11.74 23.73
CA ASP A 8 11.86 -10.68 24.57
C ASP A 8 11.91 -11.13 26.04
N ARG A 9 12.77 -10.47 26.82
CA ARG A 9 13.03 -10.82 28.22
C ARG A 9 11.75 -10.80 29.06
N GLU A 10 10.85 -9.86 28.83
CA GLU A 10 9.60 -9.77 29.59
C GLU A 10 8.66 -10.94 29.25
N GLU A 11 8.59 -11.34 27.97
CA GLU A 11 7.80 -12.50 27.55
C GLU A 11 8.38 -13.81 28.10
N ILE A 12 9.71 -13.95 28.09
CA ILE A 12 10.43 -15.11 28.64
C ILE A 12 10.11 -15.28 30.12
N VAL A 13 10.30 -14.22 30.92
CA VAL A 13 10.04 -14.25 32.36
C VAL A 13 8.56 -14.53 32.65
N LYS A 14 7.65 -13.92 31.89
CA LYS A 14 6.22 -14.18 32.03
C LYS A 14 5.87 -15.65 31.74
N ILE A 15 6.43 -16.24 30.70
CA ILE A 15 6.19 -17.64 30.33
C ILE A 15 6.71 -18.60 31.40
N ILE A 16 7.92 -18.33 31.91
CA ILE A 16 8.52 -19.06 33.03
C ILE A 16 7.60 -18.97 34.25
N PHE A 17 7.14 -17.77 34.60
CA PHE A 17 6.23 -17.56 35.72
C PHE A 17 4.91 -18.33 35.56
N GLU A 18 4.27 -18.26 34.39
CA GLU A 18 3.02 -18.99 34.10
C GLU A 18 3.20 -20.52 34.07
N ALA A 19 4.38 -20.99 33.67
CA ALA A 19 4.72 -22.41 33.66
C ALA A 19 4.80 -23.02 35.07
N SER A 20 5.06 -22.20 36.11
CA SER A 20 5.10 -22.66 37.51
C SER A 20 3.83 -23.36 37.97
N ASN A 21 2.70 -22.93 37.42
CA ASN A 21 1.38 -23.41 37.80
C ASN A 21 0.92 -24.61 36.95
N LYS A 22 1.78 -25.13 36.06
CA LYS A 22 1.45 -26.24 35.16
C LYS A 22 2.21 -27.50 35.54
N LYS A 23 1.53 -28.65 35.37
CA LYS A 23 2.11 -29.99 35.53
C LYS A 23 2.73 -30.47 34.22
N LYS A 24 3.49 -31.57 34.27
CA LYS A 24 4.12 -32.24 33.11
C LYS A 24 5.22 -31.41 32.45
N ASN A 25 5.97 -30.66 33.25
CA ASN A 25 7.21 -30.02 32.82
C ASN A 25 8.31 -31.08 32.84
N ILE A 26 9.21 -31.06 31.86
CA ILE A 26 10.30 -32.03 31.75
C ILE A 26 11.63 -31.33 31.52
N LEU A 27 12.69 -31.95 32.02
CA LEU A 27 14.08 -31.63 31.71
C LEU A 27 14.68 -32.82 30.98
N TRP A 28 15.53 -32.61 29.98
CA TRP A 28 16.30 -33.69 29.39
C TRP A 28 17.73 -33.30 29.06
N GLN A 29 18.60 -34.30 29.06
CA GLN A 29 20.01 -34.21 28.63
C GLN A 29 20.29 -35.29 27.60
N THR A 30 21.28 -35.04 26.74
CA THR A 30 21.80 -36.05 25.82
C THR A 30 23.20 -36.44 26.28
N ARG A 31 23.39 -37.70 26.65
CA ARG A 31 24.68 -38.25 27.11
C ARG A 31 24.99 -39.53 26.36
N ALA A 32 26.17 -39.61 25.74
CA ALA A 32 26.59 -40.75 24.92
C ALA A 32 25.48 -41.19 23.92
N ASP A 33 24.94 -40.21 23.19
CA ASP A 33 23.85 -40.38 22.22
C ASP A 33 22.52 -40.92 22.77
N LYS A 34 22.37 -41.01 24.10
CA LYS A 34 21.12 -41.37 24.76
C LYS A 34 20.46 -40.14 25.37
N ARG A 35 19.16 -40.00 25.13
CA ARG A 35 18.33 -38.96 25.74
C ARG A 35 17.83 -39.43 27.11
N LEU A 36 18.26 -38.76 28.17
CA LEU A 36 17.77 -38.95 29.53
C LEU A 36 16.71 -37.89 29.80
N VAL A 37 15.48 -38.31 30.14
CA VAL A 37 14.34 -37.41 30.38
C VAL A 37 13.94 -37.54 31.84
N PHE A 38 13.78 -36.39 32.50
CA PHE A 38 13.45 -36.26 33.90
C PHE A 38 12.17 -35.43 34.06
N GLU A 39 11.30 -35.82 34.98
CA GLU A 39 10.11 -35.05 35.31
C GLU A 39 10.48 -33.91 36.28
N ILE A 40 9.94 -32.71 36.04
CA ILE A 40 10.06 -31.58 36.95
C ILE A 40 8.84 -31.61 37.87
N GLU A 41 9.04 -32.07 39.11
CA GLU A 41 7.99 -32.22 40.13
C GLU A 41 7.55 -30.88 40.71
N GLN A 42 8.52 -29.98 40.93
CA GLN A 42 8.30 -28.65 41.44
C GLN A 42 9.15 -27.64 40.68
N PHE A 43 8.61 -26.44 40.53
CA PHE A 43 9.23 -25.37 39.79
C PHE A 43 8.99 -24.05 40.52
N GLU A 44 10.04 -23.24 40.63
CA GLU A 44 9.99 -21.90 41.20
C GLU A 44 10.93 -20.98 40.40
N TYR A 45 10.50 -19.73 40.17
CA TYR A 45 11.32 -18.70 39.57
C TYR A 45 11.77 -17.69 40.62
N ASP A 46 13.08 -17.51 40.78
CA ASP A 46 13.67 -16.48 41.63
C ASP A 46 14.00 -15.23 40.77
N PRO A 47 13.21 -14.15 40.85
CA PRO A 47 13.42 -12.95 40.05
C PRO A 47 14.63 -12.12 40.46
N ILE A 48 15.15 -12.31 41.69
CA ILE A 48 16.30 -11.56 42.19
C ILE A 48 17.59 -12.13 41.60
N ARG A 49 17.67 -13.46 41.54
CA ARG A 49 18.85 -14.17 41.02
C ARG A 49 18.75 -14.49 39.52
N GLU A 50 17.55 -14.34 38.95
CA GLU A 50 17.22 -14.78 37.59
C GLU A 50 17.52 -16.27 37.37
N VAL A 51 17.08 -17.09 38.32
CA VAL A 51 17.30 -18.54 38.33
C VAL A 51 15.96 -19.27 38.42
N ILE A 52 15.88 -20.36 37.67
CA ILE A 52 14.80 -21.34 37.71
C ILE A 52 15.23 -22.48 38.63
N ARG A 53 14.45 -22.73 39.69
CA ARG A 53 14.66 -23.82 40.63
C ARG A 53 13.71 -24.95 40.29
N CYS A 54 14.26 -26.09 39.88
CA CYS A 54 13.50 -27.28 39.49
C CYS A 54 13.78 -28.43 40.46
N LYS A 55 12.75 -29.02 41.07
CA LYS A 55 12.84 -30.33 41.72
C LYS A 55 12.67 -31.41 40.66
N ILE A 56 13.63 -32.32 40.54
CA ILE A 56 13.70 -33.25 39.41
C ILE A 56 13.75 -34.70 39.92
N SER A 57 12.99 -35.60 39.28
CA SER A 57 13.07 -37.04 39.52
C SER A 57 14.45 -37.60 39.15
N ASP A 58 14.96 -38.60 39.88
CA ASP A 58 16.27 -39.22 39.59
C ASP A 58 17.44 -38.23 39.51
N PHE A 59 17.45 -37.29 40.46
CA PHE A 59 18.39 -36.16 40.55
C PHE A 59 19.88 -36.52 40.40
N ASP A 60 20.29 -37.68 40.92
CA ASP A 60 21.69 -38.12 40.92
C ASP A 60 22.27 -38.40 39.52
N ASN A 61 21.40 -38.54 38.51
CA ASN A 61 21.80 -38.83 37.14
C ASN A 61 22.02 -37.57 36.27
N ILE A 62 21.85 -36.38 36.85
CA ILE A 62 21.99 -35.10 36.14
C ILE A 62 23.47 -34.70 36.05
N ASP A 63 23.92 -34.36 34.85
CA ASP A 63 25.29 -33.90 34.59
C ASP A 63 25.35 -32.37 34.46
N THR A 64 25.93 -31.68 35.43
CA THR A 64 26.04 -30.20 35.46
C THR A 64 26.91 -29.64 34.34
N SER A 65 27.80 -30.45 33.74
CA SER A 65 28.71 -30.00 32.69
C SER A 65 28.08 -29.95 31.30
N THR A 66 26.87 -30.51 31.16
CA THR A 66 26.18 -30.64 29.87
C THR A 66 24.97 -29.71 29.79
N THR A 67 24.68 -29.23 28.57
CA THR A 67 23.48 -28.42 28.32
C THR A 67 22.23 -29.22 28.65
N VAL A 68 21.34 -28.60 29.43
CA VAL A 68 19.99 -29.13 29.66
C VAL A 68 19.02 -28.52 28.68
N TYR A 69 17.99 -29.29 28.36
CA TYR A 69 16.85 -28.81 27.61
C TYR A 69 15.63 -28.91 28.50
N ILE A 70 14.85 -27.84 28.58
CA ILE A 70 13.63 -27.82 29.37
C ILE A 70 12.45 -27.67 28.44
N LYS A 71 11.39 -28.43 28.70
CA LYS A 71 10.07 -28.23 28.08
C LYS A 71 9.04 -27.96 29.15
N PHE A 72 8.42 -26.79 29.09
CA PHE A 72 7.22 -26.47 29.86
C PHE A 72 5.97 -26.87 29.10
N ALA A 73 4.96 -27.34 29.84
CA ALA A 73 3.65 -27.61 29.29
C ALA A 73 2.94 -26.31 28.83
N TYR A 74 3.24 -25.18 29.49
CA TYR A 74 2.70 -23.89 29.08
C TYR A 74 3.21 -23.49 27.69
N ARG A 75 2.28 -23.36 26.74
CA ARG A 75 2.53 -23.07 25.31
C ARG A 75 3.59 -23.99 24.69
N ASN A 76 3.73 -25.23 25.17
CA ASN A 76 4.77 -26.16 24.70
C ASN A 76 6.16 -25.50 24.60
N THR A 77 6.50 -24.64 25.56
CA THR A 77 7.74 -23.85 25.55
C THR A 77 8.95 -24.76 25.74
N ILE A 78 10.00 -24.54 24.96
CA ILE A 78 11.25 -25.29 24.95
C ILE A 78 12.42 -24.31 24.95
N PHE A 79 13.44 -24.58 25.76
CA PHE A 79 14.68 -23.80 25.74
C PHE A 79 15.88 -24.63 26.18
N LYS A 80 17.06 -24.11 25.88
CA LYS A 80 18.35 -24.63 26.37
C LYS A 80 18.72 -23.87 27.64
N GLY A 81 19.22 -24.58 28.63
CA GLY A 81 19.69 -24.01 29.88
C GLY A 81 21.03 -24.58 30.31
N SER A 82 21.63 -23.92 31.28
CA SER A 82 22.84 -24.36 31.98
C SER A 82 22.54 -24.50 33.46
N ILE A 83 22.91 -25.63 34.05
CA ILE A 83 22.78 -25.84 35.49
C ILE A 83 23.91 -25.09 36.19
N GLN A 84 23.56 -24.12 37.03
CA GLN A 84 24.50 -23.37 37.85
C GLN A 84 24.89 -24.14 39.11
N ALA A 85 23.92 -24.83 39.73
CA ALA A 85 24.14 -25.59 40.95
C ALA A 85 23.13 -26.73 41.10
N LEU A 86 23.55 -27.77 41.82
CA LEU A 86 22.70 -28.85 42.33
C LEU A 86 22.71 -28.76 43.86
N TYR A 87 21.54 -28.61 44.49
CA TYR A 87 21.46 -28.52 45.95
C TYR A 87 20.10 -29.01 46.47
N LYS A 88 20.13 -29.93 47.44
CA LYS A 88 18.93 -30.49 48.11
C LYS A 88 17.83 -30.95 47.14
N GLU A 89 18.18 -31.77 46.13
CA GLU A 89 17.26 -32.27 45.08
C GLU A 89 16.75 -31.19 44.09
N TYR A 90 17.29 -29.97 44.16
CA TYR A 90 16.96 -28.91 43.21
C TYR A 90 18.11 -28.63 42.25
N ALA A 91 17.77 -28.53 40.97
CA ALA A 91 18.64 -27.96 39.95
C ALA A 91 18.33 -26.47 39.81
N TYR A 92 19.38 -25.66 39.86
CA TYR A 92 19.33 -24.22 39.69
C TYR A 92 19.80 -23.90 38.29
N ILE A 93 18.89 -23.42 37.45
CA ILE A 93 19.09 -23.26 36.01
C ILE A 93 18.92 -21.79 35.67
N GLN A 94 19.88 -21.22 34.95
CA GLN A 94 19.78 -19.83 34.54
C GLN A 94 18.56 -19.59 33.64
N VAL A 95 17.87 -18.45 33.81
CA VAL A 95 16.83 -18.03 32.87
C VAL A 95 17.45 -17.88 31.47
N PRO A 96 16.87 -18.50 30.44
CA PRO A 96 17.42 -18.45 29.09
C PRO A 96 17.31 -17.05 28.46
N ASP A 97 18.18 -16.77 27.52
CA ASP A 97 18.09 -15.56 26.67
C ASP A 97 17.10 -15.74 25.50
N GLU A 98 16.83 -16.99 25.14
CA GLU A 98 15.96 -17.37 24.02
C GLU A 98 15.07 -18.55 24.42
N ILE A 99 13.79 -18.48 24.07
CA ILE A 99 12.85 -19.61 24.18
C ILE A 99 12.15 -19.88 22.84
N LYS A 100 11.82 -21.14 22.60
CA LYS A 100 10.97 -21.57 21.50
C LYS A 100 9.61 -21.99 22.05
N LEU A 101 8.54 -21.36 21.61
CA LEU A 101 7.19 -21.56 22.16
C LEU A 101 6.18 -21.80 21.06
N GLU A 102 5.07 -22.47 21.39
CA GLU A 102 3.95 -22.66 20.48
C GLU A 102 3.16 -21.35 20.33
N GLU A 103 3.01 -20.91 19.09
CA GLU A 103 2.16 -19.79 18.73
C GLU A 103 0.71 -20.26 18.72
N LEU A 104 -0.04 -19.81 19.74
CA LEU A 104 -1.46 -20.12 19.90
C LEU A 104 -2.35 -19.09 19.19
N ARG A 105 -1.75 -18.03 18.64
CA ARG A 105 -2.49 -17.02 17.88
C ARG A 105 -2.94 -17.61 16.54
N GLU A 106 -4.21 -17.35 16.22
CA GLU A 106 -4.80 -17.71 14.94
C GLU A 106 -4.16 -16.93 13.77
N PHE A 107 -3.76 -15.69 14.03
CA PHE A 107 -3.19 -14.79 13.02
C PHE A 107 -1.78 -14.32 13.42
N PRO A 108 -0.82 -14.30 12.49
CA PRO A 108 0.49 -13.74 12.75
C PRO A 108 0.39 -12.24 13.03
N ARG A 109 1.26 -11.74 13.91
CA ARG A 109 1.41 -10.31 14.18
C ARG A 109 2.61 -9.76 13.42
N TYR A 110 2.42 -8.58 12.87
CA TYR A 110 3.48 -7.76 12.32
C TYR A 110 3.80 -6.67 13.35
N VAL A 111 5.06 -6.58 13.76
CA VAL A 111 5.52 -5.65 14.81
C VAL A 111 6.34 -4.55 14.16
N PHE A 112 6.00 -3.31 14.47
CA PHE A 112 6.71 -2.11 14.00
C PHE A 112 7.71 -1.65 15.06
N GLN A 113 8.86 -1.15 14.60
CA GLN A 113 9.84 -0.55 15.49
C GLN A 113 9.37 0.85 15.94
N PRO A 114 9.66 1.28 17.18
CA PRO A 114 9.22 2.59 17.69
C PRO A 114 9.63 3.78 16.83
N GLU A 115 10.78 3.70 16.16
CA GLU A 115 11.34 4.77 15.32
C GLU A 115 10.54 4.97 14.03
N GLU A 116 9.77 3.97 13.61
CA GLU A 116 8.96 4.02 12.40
C GLU A 116 7.75 4.96 12.50
N ASN A 117 7.33 5.33 13.73
CA ASN A 117 6.23 6.27 14.00
C ASN A 117 4.99 6.05 13.11
N ARG A 118 4.55 4.80 12.98
CA ARG A 118 3.40 4.45 12.15
C ARG A 118 2.12 4.97 12.79
N LEU A 119 1.37 5.80 12.07
CA LEU A 119 0.12 6.39 12.55
C LEU A 119 -1.10 5.71 11.91
N ILE A 120 -2.15 5.55 12.70
CA ILE A 120 -3.47 5.12 12.25
C ILE A 120 -4.53 6.06 12.83
N LYS A 121 -5.73 6.11 12.23
CA LYS A 121 -6.84 6.89 12.79
C LYS A 121 -7.88 6.02 13.45
N ILE A 122 -8.11 6.33 14.72
CA ILE A 122 -9.22 5.76 15.49
C ILE A 122 -10.32 6.79 15.63
N SER A 123 -11.55 6.30 15.50
CA SER A 123 -12.76 7.08 15.71
C SER A 123 -13.44 6.64 17.00
N VAL A 124 -13.69 7.59 17.91
CA VAL A 124 -14.40 7.38 19.18
C VAL A 124 -15.60 8.32 19.28
N PRO A 125 -16.63 8.02 20.09
CA PRO A 125 -17.76 8.92 20.28
C PRO A 125 -17.31 10.27 20.86
N ALA A 126 -17.80 11.37 20.30
CA ALA A 126 -17.56 12.70 20.87
C ALA A 126 -18.55 12.97 22.01
N LYS A 127 -18.12 13.73 23.03
CA LYS A 127 -18.98 14.09 24.18
C LYS A 127 -20.10 15.08 23.85
N ILE A 128 -20.10 15.66 22.64
CA ILE A 128 -20.99 16.77 22.26
C ILE A 128 -22.35 16.26 21.79
N THR A 129 -22.37 15.23 20.92
CA THR A 129 -23.61 14.60 20.43
C THR A 129 -23.41 13.10 20.28
N GLU A 130 -24.49 12.33 20.39
CA GLU A 130 -24.46 10.85 20.28
C GLU A 130 -23.95 10.35 18.91
N THR A 131 -24.07 11.17 17.87
CA THR A 131 -23.68 10.83 16.50
C THR A 131 -22.31 11.36 16.11
N ALA A 132 -21.81 12.40 16.79
CA ALA A 132 -20.51 12.97 16.49
C ALA A 132 -19.40 12.03 16.94
N ARG A 133 -18.34 11.95 16.14
CA ARG A 133 -17.17 11.14 16.44
C ARG A 133 -15.91 11.99 16.35
N LEU A 134 -15.00 11.75 17.28
CA LEU A 134 -13.66 12.32 17.30
C LEU A 134 -12.71 11.35 16.59
N HIS A 135 -11.93 11.86 15.64
CA HIS A 135 -10.90 11.10 14.94
C HIS A 135 -9.53 11.46 15.51
N LEU A 136 -8.79 10.46 15.95
CA LEU A 136 -7.51 10.60 16.66
C LEU A 136 -6.44 9.82 15.90
N ASP A 137 -5.33 10.51 15.58
CA ASP A 137 -4.11 9.86 15.14
C ASP A 137 -3.42 9.20 16.34
N VAL A 138 -3.10 7.91 16.22
CA VAL A 138 -2.45 7.11 17.28
C VAL A 138 -1.32 6.27 16.70
N ASN A 139 -0.29 6.05 17.51
CA ASN A 139 0.87 5.26 17.11
C ASN A 139 0.54 3.77 17.14
N LEU A 140 0.87 3.08 16.05
CA LEU A 140 0.72 1.66 15.83
C LEU A 140 1.99 0.92 16.26
N VAL A 141 1.85 -0.11 17.10
CA VAL A 141 2.96 -0.96 17.57
C VAL A 141 2.96 -2.30 16.88
N ASP A 142 1.81 -2.96 16.83
CA ASP A 142 1.66 -4.22 16.13
C ASP A 142 0.28 -4.35 15.50
N LEU A 143 0.20 -5.16 14.45
CA LEU A 143 -1.03 -5.43 13.72
C LEU A 143 -1.12 -6.92 13.35
N SER A 144 -2.30 -7.48 13.46
CA SER A 144 -2.66 -8.78 12.87
C SER A 144 -4.04 -8.68 12.21
N GLN A 145 -4.55 -9.78 11.66
CA GLN A 145 -5.95 -9.81 11.23
C GLN A 145 -6.92 -9.75 12.41
N GLY A 146 -6.51 -10.22 13.60
CA GLY A 146 -7.37 -10.35 14.77
C GLY A 146 -7.31 -9.17 15.73
N GLY A 147 -6.31 -8.30 15.63
CA GLY A 147 -6.14 -7.18 16.55
C GLY A 147 -4.99 -6.25 16.22
N VAL A 148 -4.88 -5.20 17.02
CA VAL A 148 -3.92 -4.11 16.88
C VAL A 148 -3.43 -3.66 18.25
N ALA A 149 -2.14 -3.35 18.38
CA ALA A 149 -1.58 -2.74 19.59
C ALA A 149 -1.15 -1.30 19.32
N LEU A 150 -1.48 -0.40 20.24
CA LEU A 150 -1.31 1.05 20.06
C LEU A 150 -0.58 1.68 21.24
N VAL A 151 0.10 2.78 20.99
CA VAL A 151 0.61 3.69 22.04
C VAL A 151 -0.25 4.94 22.07
N LEU A 152 -0.79 5.24 23.26
CA LEU A 152 -1.62 6.41 23.53
C LEU A 152 -0.81 7.43 24.32
N GLY A 153 -0.66 8.63 23.75
CA GLY A 153 -0.12 9.80 24.44
C GLY A 153 -1.15 10.44 25.38
N ASP A 154 -0.73 11.52 26.05
CA ASP A 154 -1.57 12.22 27.03
C ASP A 154 -2.85 12.81 26.42
N GLU A 155 -2.80 13.19 25.13
CA GLU A 155 -3.97 13.73 24.42
C GLU A 155 -4.98 12.63 24.06
N GLN A 156 -4.53 11.46 23.58
CA GLN A 156 -5.46 10.42 23.09
C GLN A 156 -6.01 9.56 24.23
N ARG A 157 -5.23 9.35 25.30
CA ARG A 157 -5.56 8.47 26.43
C ARG A 157 -6.95 8.75 27.05
N PRO A 158 -7.33 10.00 27.38
CA PRO A 158 -8.62 10.29 28.03
C PRO A 158 -9.85 10.01 27.16
N HIS A 159 -9.66 9.92 25.84
CA HIS A 159 -10.74 9.69 24.88
C HIS A 159 -10.93 8.21 24.53
N ILE A 160 -9.86 7.42 24.61
CA ILE A 160 -9.86 6.01 24.18
C ILE A 160 -9.99 5.06 25.36
N VAL A 161 -9.33 5.34 26.49
CA VAL A 161 -9.39 4.46 27.66
C VAL A 161 -10.78 4.57 28.30
N GLY A 162 -11.51 3.45 28.32
CA GLY A 162 -12.88 3.39 28.84
C GLY A 162 -13.97 3.67 27.82
N ALA A 163 -13.63 3.98 26.56
CA ALA A 163 -14.63 4.10 25.50
C ALA A 163 -15.14 2.71 25.06
N GLU A 164 -16.45 2.59 24.83
CA GLU A 164 -17.09 1.31 24.46
C GLU A 164 -17.18 1.10 22.94
N ASP A 165 -17.41 2.16 22.17
CA ASP A 165 -17.56 2.10 20.70
C ASP A 165 -16.35 2.70 19.99
N ILE A 166 -15.21 2.02 20.09
CA ILE A 166 -13.96 2.42 19.45
C ILE A 166 -13.92 1.78 18.06
N GLN A 167 -13.55 2.56 17.03
CA GLN A 167 -13.52 2.08 15.65
C GLN A 167 -12.20 2.44 14.96
N LEU A 168 -11.65 1.52 14.17
CA LEU A 168 -10.58 1.83 13.24
C LEU A 168 -11.19 2.52 12.01
N SER A 169 -10.78 3.77 11.78
CA SER A 169 -11.27 4.59 10.65
C SER A 169 -10.26 4.70 9.51
N GLN A 170 -8.96 4.59 9.80
CA GLN A 170 -7.91 4.61 8.79
C GLN A 170 -6.71 3.77 9.25
N LEU A 171 -6.12 3.01 8.33
CA LEU A 171 -4.88 2.26 8.53
C LEU A 171 -3.86 2.68 7.48
N GLY A 172 -2.85 3.48 7.86
CA GLY A 172 -1.97 4.15 6.89
C GLY A 172 -2.77 5.06 5.95
N ASN A 173 -2.71 4.81 4.65
CA ASN A 173 -3.52 5.54 3.65
C ASN A 173 -4.88 4.89 3.34
N PHE A 174 -5.22 3.79 4.01
CA PHE A 174 -6.48 3.07 3.75
C PHE A 174 -7.58 3.58 4.67
N GLU A 175 -8.51 4.36 4.13
CA GLU A 175 -9.73 4.77 4.83
C GLU A 175 -10.81 3.68 4.78
N PHE A 176 -11.40 3.38 5.93
CA PHE A 176 -12.46 2.40 6.04
C PHE A 176 -13.82 3.06 5.88
N LYS A 177 -14.56 2.66 4.84
CA LYS A 177 -15.97 3.07 4.67
C LYS A 177 -16.91 2.34 5.64
N SER A 178 -16.56 1.12 6.01
CA SER A 178 -17.27 0.31 7.00
C SER A 178 -16.57 0.38 8.35
N ARG A 179 -17.34 0.50 9.44
CA ARG A 179 -16.82 0.64 10.80
C ARG A 179 -16.15 -0.66 11.24
N VAL A 180 -14.83 -0.66 11.45
CA VAL A 180 -14.12 -1.80 12.05
C VAL A 180 -14.05 -1.59 13.55
N GLY A 181 -14.92 -2.28 14.29
CA GLY A 181 -14.98 -2.16 15.75
C GLY A 181 -13.73 -2.70 16.44
N LEU A 182 -13.33 -2.05 17.53
CA LEU A 182 -12.18 -2.38 18.38
C LEU A 182 -12.65 -2.66 19.80
N LYS A 183 -12.26 -3.81 20.36
CA LYS A 183 -12.50 -4.18 21.76
C LYS A 183 -11.18 -4.21 22.53
N PRO A 184 -11.01 -3.42 23.61
CA PRO A 184 -9.78 -3.46 24.40
C PRO A 184 -9.62 -4.84 25.06
N VAL A 185 -8.40 -5.37 25.04
CA VAL A 185 -8.04 -6.68 25.62
C VAL A 185 -7.10 -6.51 26.80
N TRP A 186 -6.12 -5.63 26.68
CA TRP A 186 -5.14 -5.38 27.73
C TRP A 186 -4.61 -3.95 27.63
N GLN A 187 -4.09 -3.44 28.75
CA GLN A 187 -3.44 -2.14 28.84
C GLN A 187 -2.26 -2.24 29.81
N VAL A 188 -1.16 -1.55 29.50
CA VAL A 188 0.01 -1.45 30.36
C VAL A 188 0.61 -0.05 30.25
N ASP A 189 1.13 0.47 31.36
CA ASP A 189 1.91 1.69 31.35
C ASP A 189 3.30 1.39 30.77
N PHE A 190 3.74 2.19 29.82
CA PHE A 190 4.94 1.96 29.03
C PHE A 190 5.81 3.22 29.04
N LYS A 191 7.10 3.06 29.33
CA LYS A 191 8.06 4.16 29.32
C LYS A 191 8.61 4.31 27.90
N GLN A 192 8.13 5.32 27.17
CA GLN A 192 8.64 5.60 25.83
C GLN A 192 9.84 6.55 25.92
N ILE A 193 10.98 6.12 25.39
CA ILE A 193 12.18 6.94 25.27
C ILE A 193 12.11 7.66 23.92
N SER A 194 12.03 8.99 23.94
CA SER A 194 12.13 9.77 22.71
C SER A 194 13.59 9.86 22.28
N TYR A 195 13.91 9.45 21.06
CA TYR A 195 15.27 9.59 20.52
C TYR A 195 15.64 11.04 20.23
N ARG A 196 14.65 11.94 20.06
CA ARG A 196 14.89 13.35 19.76
C ARG A 196 15.18 14.18 21.00
N ASN A 197 14.56 13.83 22.13
CA ASN A 197 14.73 14.49 23.41
C ASN A 197 14.95 13.39 24.45
N ALA A 198 16.07 13.39 25.16
CA ALA A 198 16.41 12.38 26.19
C ALA A 198 15.42 12.28 27.38
N ASN A 199 14.26 12.93 27.29
CA ASN A 199 13.16 12.83 28.21
C ASN A 199 12.31 11.60 27.85
N SER A 200 12.16 10.70 28.83
CA SER A 200 11.19 9.63 28.76
C SER A 200 9.81 10.14 29.17
N SER A 201 8.77 9.81 28.40
CA SER A 201 7.38 10.01 28.81
C SER A 201 6.74 8.67 29.18
N MET A 202 5.84 8.70 30.17
CA MET A 202 4.99 7.56 30.48
C MET A 202 3.78 7.60 29.55
N VAL A 203 3.69 6.64 28.65
CA VAL A 203 2.58 6.48 27.70
C VAL A 203 1.81 5.21 28.06
N LYS A 204 0.61 5.04 27.50
CA LYS A 204 -0.17 3.82 27.73
C LYS A 204 -0.20 2.96 26.46
N LYS A 205 0.28 1.72 26.57
CA LYS A 205 0.21 0.74 25.49
C LYS A 205 -1.07 -0.08 25.67
N VAL A 206 -1.90 -0.14 24.63
CA VAL A 206 -3.21 -0.80 24.68
C VAL A 206 -3.34 -1.76 23.52
N GLY A 207 -3.74 -3.00 23.81
CA GLY A 207 -4.07 -4.01 22.81
C GLY A 207 -5.56 -4.08 22.57
N PHE A 208 -5.96 -4.04 21.30
CA PHE A 208 -7.35 -4.17 20.86
C PHE A 208 -7.52 -5.44 20.01
N LYS A 209 -8.66 -6.11 20.18
CA LYS A 209 -9.14 -7.16 19.27
C LYS A 209 -10.13 -6.52 18.30
N PHE A 210 -10.03 -6.84 17.02
CA PHE A 210 -11.07 -6.45 16.08
C PHE A 210 -12.35 -7.24 16.36
N VAL A 211 -13.49 -6.57 16.28
CA VAL A 211 -14.81 -7.25 16.37
C VAL A 211 -14.96 -8.25 15.24
N GLU A 212 -14.51 -7.86 14.04
CA GLU A 212 -14.42 -8.72 12.86
C GLU A 212 -12.98 -8.71 12.34
N PRO A 213 -12.38 -9.87 12.03
CA PRO A 213 -11.03 -9.92 11.52
C PRO A 213 -10.84 -9.09 10.25
N LEU A 214 -9.71 -8.39 10.14
CA LEU A 214 -9.37 -7.68 8.92
C LEU A 214 -9.16 -8.67 7.76
N PRO A 215 -9.60 -8.33 6.53
CA PRO A 215 -9.31 -9.13 5.36
C PRO A 215 -7.81 -9.33 5.17
N VAL A 216 -7.36 -10.57 4.95
CA VAL A 216 -5.94 -10.93 4.74
C VAL A 216 -5.27 -10.00 3.73
N LYS A 217 -5.96 -9.72 2.61
CA LYS A 217 -5.45 -8.85 1.53
C LYS A 217 -5.21 -7.42 2.00
N LEU A 218 -6.09 -6.87 2.82
CA LEU A 218 -5.93 -5.51 3.34
C LEU A 218 -4.70 -5.43 4.26
N MET A 219 -4.58 -6.38 5.20
CA MET A 219 -3.42 -6.43 6.11
C MET A 219 -2.12 -6.62 5.33
N THR A 220 -2.10 -7.54 4.37
CA THR A 220 -0.93 -7.79 3.51
C THR A 220 -0.56 -6.55 2.71
N ASN A 221 -1.55 -5.82 2.18
CA ASN A 221 -1.32 -4.59 1.43
C ASN A 221 -0.88 -3.43 2.33
N PHE A 222 -1.33 -3.37 3.58
CA PHE A 222 -0.83 -2.36 4.50
C PHE A 222 0.63 -2.65 4.87
N ILE A 223 0.94 -3.88 5.29
CA ILE A 223 2.31 -4.28 5.66
C ILE A 223 3.27 -4.05 4.50
N LYS A 224 2.92 -4.53 3.29
CA LYS A 224 3.75 -4.32 2.11
C LYS A 224 3.97 -2.84 1.78
N TYR A 225 3.03 -1.97 2.13
CA TYR A 225 3.09 -0.51 1.88
C TYR A 225 4.06 0.12 2.85
N GLU A 226 3.94 -0.20 4.13
CA GLU A 226 4.83 0.29 5.16
C GLU A 226 6.27 -0.24 5.00
N GLU A 227 6.44 -1.48 4.55
CA GLU A 227 7.75 -2.09 4.26
C GLU A 227 8.37 -1.61 2.94
N ALA A 228 7.74 -0.67 2.23
CA ALA A 228 8.13 -0.24 0.88
C ALA A 228 8.26 -1.41 -0.14
N GLN A 229 7.69 -2.59 0.15
CA GLN A 229 7.71 -3.75 -0.73
C GLN A 229 6.88 -3.54 -2.01
N PHE A 230 6.06 -2.47 -2.07
CA PHE A 230 5.40 -2.03 -3.30
C PHE A 230 6.32 -1.32 -4.30
N GLU A 231 7.60 -1.08 -4.01
CA GLU A 231 8.54 -0.57 -5.04
C GLU A 231 8.53 -1.41 -6.33
N ASN A 232 8.05 -2.67 -6.26
CA ASN A 232 8.01 -3.59 -7.39
C ASN A 232 6.62 -4.13 -7.77
N GLN A 233 5.48 -3.68 -7.20
CA GLN A 233 4.15 -4.22 -7.57
C GLN A 233 3.04 -3.15 -7.77
N ILE A 234 2.43 -3.18 -8.96
CA ILE A 234 1.10 -2.68 -9.37
C ILE A 234 0.65 -1.30 -8.86
N GLY A 235 0.77 -0.28 -9.73
CA GLY A 235 0.40 1.12 -9.46
C GLY A 235 1.57 2.01 -9.05
N PHE A 236 2.64 1.41 -8.50
CA PHE A 236 3.84 2.10 -8.04
C PHE A 236 5.05 1.85 -8.97
N LEU A 237 4.85 1.80 -10.29
CA LEU A 237 5.99 1.64 -11.21
C LEU A 237 6.80 2.93 -11.40
N GLY A 238 6.29 4.06 -10.90
CA GLY A 238 6.81 5.37 -11.27
C GLY A 238 8.29 5.59 -10.98
N ASN A 239 8.79 5.05 -9.86
CA ASN A 239 10.16 5.33 -9.44
C ASN A 239 11.15 4.21 -9.73
N SER A 240 10.72 3.01 -10.14
CA SER A 240 11.68 1.95 -10.43
C SER A 240 12.57 2.36 -11.61
N ALA A 241 13.89 2.25 -11.44
CA ALA A 241 14.85 2.62 -12.49
C ALA A 241 14.62 1.82 -13.79
N ARG A 242 14.18 0.57 -13.65
CA ARG A 242 13.84 -0.30 -14.78
C ARG A 242 12.63 0.22 -15.57
N PHE A 243 11.57 0.66 -14.89
CA PHE A 243 10.40 1.22 -15.54
C PHE A 243 10.72 2.55 -16.21
N ARG A 244 11.39 3.48 -15.52
CA ARG A 244 11.83 4.76 -16.09
C ARG A 244 12.67 4.55 -17.36
N LYS A 245 13.62 3.62 -17.33
CA LYS A 245 14.42 3.24 -18.51
C LYS A 245 13.56 2.68 -19.65
N ARG A 246 12.52 1.89 -19.35
CA ARG A 246 11.56 1.39 -20.35
C ARG A 246 10.73 2.53 -20.95
N MET A 247 10.20 3.42 -20.12
CA MET A 247 9.41 4.58 -20.55
C MET A 247 10.25 5.52 -21.43
N GLN A 248 11.48 5.82 -21.04
CA GLN A 248 12.40 6.62 -21.86
C GLN A 248 12.72 5.98 -23.21
N ARG A 249 12.86 4.64 -23.27
CA ARG A 249 13.06 3.92 -24.54
C ARG A 249 11.83 4.01 -25.44
N GLU A 250 10.64 3.82 -24.87
CA GLU A 250 9.38 3.93 -25.61
C GLU A 250 9.19 5.37 -26.13
N TYR A 251 9.40 6.36 -25.26
CA TYR A 251 9.38 7.77 -25.61
C TYR A 251 10.33 8.11 -26.77
N LYS A 252 11.60 7.69 -26.70
CA LYS A 252 12.57 7.89 -27.79
C LYS A 252 12.13 7.21 -29.10
N THR A 253 11.57 6.02 -29.00
CA THR A 253 11.06 5.27 -30.16
C THR A 253 9.88 6.00 -30.82
N LEU A 254 8.93 6.49 -30.02
CA LEU A 254 7.80 7.28 -30.50
C LEU A 254 8.25 8.59 -31.14
N MET A 255 9.11 9.35 -30.46
CA MET A 255 9.67 10.59 -31.00
C MET A 255 10.39 10.37 -32.34
N SER A 256 11.16 9.28 -32.46
CA SER A 256 11.81 8.94 -33.73
C SER A 256 10.80 8.70 -34.84
N ARG A 257 9.72 7.95 -34.59
CA ARG A 257 8.68 7.67 -35.60
C ARG A 257 7.93 8.93 -36.01
N LEU A 258 7.53 9.75 -35.05
CA LEU A 258 6.78 10.99 -35.28
C LEU A 258 7.55 12.01 -36.12
N ASN A 259 8.88 11.99 -36.08
CA ASN A 259 9.73 12.83 -36.93
C ASN A 259 9.73 12.41 -38.41
N HIS A 260 9.39 11.16 -38.74
CA HIS A 260 9.40 10.67 -40.12
C HIS A 260 8.05 10.84 -40.83
N GLN A 261 6.95 10.95 -40.10
CA GLN A 261 5.62 11.18 -40.67
C GLN A 261 5.51 12.63 -41.15
N LYS A 262 5.05 12.82 -42.40
CA LYS A 262 5.06 14.14 -43.06
C LYS A 262 3.67 14.74 -43.19
N THR A 263 2.65 13.92 -43.46
CA THR A 263 1.29 14.41 -43.67
C THR A 263 0.37 14.04 -42.50
N PHE A 264 -0.73 14.78 -42.35
CA PHE A 264 -1.73 14.55 -41.29
C PHE A 264 -2.31 13.12 -41.33
N PHE A 265 -2.59 12.58 -42.52
CA PHE A 265 -3.21 11.26 -42.68
C PHE A 265 -2.24 10.09 -42.46
N ASP A 266 -0.93 10.31 -42.58
CA ASP A 266 0.09 9.28 -42.29
C ASP A 266 -0.02 8.78 -40.83
N TYR A 267 -0.41 9.66 -39.91
CA TYR A 267 -0.59 9.36 -38.48
C TYR A 267 -1.73 8.36 -38.21
N PHE A 268 -2.71 8.26 -39.11
CA PHE A 268 -3.92 7.46 -38.90
C PHE A 268 -3.89 6.09 -39.61
N ARG A 269 -3.02 5.91 -40.63
CA ARG A 269 -2.91 4.62 -41.36
C ARG A 269 -2.55 3.45 -40.45
N GLU A 270 -1.66 3.66 -39.48
CA GLU A 270 -1.26 2.60 -38.54
C GLU A 270 -2.36 2.28 -37.52
N ALA A 271 -3.17 3.28 -37.13
CA ALA A 271 -4.22 3.10 -36.13
C ALA A 271 -5.38 2.22 -36.62
N ALA A 272 -5.58 2.13 -37.95
CA ALA A 272 -6.66 1.40 -38.60
C ALA A 272 -6.49 -0.14 -38.66
N SER A 273 -5.39 -0.72 -38.13
CA SER A 273 -5.17 -2.17 -38.19
C SER A 273 -6.24 -2.94 -37.39
N LYS A 274 -6.89 -3.94 -38.01
CA LYS A 274 -8.13 -4.60 -37.52
C LYS A 274 -7.95 -5.70 -36.44
N SER A 275 -6.95 -5.64 -35.58
CA SER A 275 -6.82 -6.64 -34.50
C SER A 275 -7.70 -6.30 -33.30
N GLU A 276 -8.27 -7.33 -32.65
CA GLU A 276 -8.93 -7.20 -31.35
C GLU A 276 -7.98 -6.53 -30.35
N VAL A 277 -8.49 -5.52 -29.64
CA VAL A 277 -7.65 -4.61 -28.86
C VAL A 277 -7.28 -5.20 -27.50
N GLY A 278 -8.08 -6.12 -26.95
CA GLY A 278 -7.76 -7.04 -25.84
C GLY A 278 -6.78 -6.51 -24.78
N LEU A 279 -5.73 -7.30 -24.52
CA LEU A 279 -4.64 -6.96 -23.59
C LEU A 279 -3.69 -5.88 -24.13
N ASP A 280 -3.73 -5.62 -25.44
CA ASP A 280 -2.89 -4.63 -26.12
C ASP A 280 -3.51 -3.22 -26.13
N TYR A 281 -4.65 -3.01 -25.46
CA TYR A 281 -5.35 -1.73 -25.43
C TYR A 281 -4.45 -0.60 -24.98
N LEU A 282 -3.82 -0.71 -23.82
CA LEU A 282 -3.05 0.40 -23.25
C LEU A 282 -1.83 0.76 -24.12
N PRO A 283 -0.97 -0.18 -24.57
CA PRO A 283 0.10 0.14 -25.52
C PRO A 283 -0.42 0.76 -26.82
N ARG A 284 -1.53 0.26 -27.37
CA ARG A 284 -2.11 0.81 -28.61
C ARG A 284 -2.71 2.19 -28.39
N HIS A 285 -3.40 2.41 -27.28
CA HIS A 285 -3.93 3.71 -26.83
C HIS A 285 -2.84 4.75 -26.75
N ILE A 286 -1.76 4.47 -26.03
CA ILE A 286 -0.62 5.39 -25.89
C ILE A 286 -0.04 5.77 -27.25
N ARG A 287 0.21 4.78 -28.12
CA ARG A 287 0.79 5.04 -29.45
C ARG A 287 -0.14 5.86 -30.33
N THR A 288 -1.41 5.47 -30.41
CA THR A 288 -2.42 6.20 -31.19
C THR A 288 -2.58 7.61 -30.64
N LEU A 289 -2.68 7.77 -29.32
CA LEU A 289 -2.79 9.08 -28.68
C LEU A 289 -1.60 9.97 -29.00
N SER A 290 -0.37 9.46 -28.89
CA SER A 290 0.83 10.23 -29.29
C SER A 290 0.76 10.69 -30.76
N MET A 291 0.35 9.80 -31.67
CA MET A 291 0.22 10.12 -33.09
C MET A 291 -0.88 11.17 -33.34
N VAL A 292 -2.06 10.98 -32.75
CA VAL A 292 -3.20 11.88 -32.89
C VAL A 292 -2.88 13.25 -32.30
N SER A 293 -2.30 13.32 -31.10
CA SER A 293 -1.89 14.59 -30.49
C SER A 293 -0.90 15.35 -31.36
N CYS A 294 0.07 14.66 -31.96
CA CYS A 294 1.04 15.30 -32.85
C CYS A 294 0.43 15.74 -34.19
N ALA A 295 -0.47 14.93 -34.76
CA ALA A 295 -1.21 15.29 -35.96
C ALA A 295 -2.06 16.54 -35.74
N LEU A 296 -2.80 16.61 -34.63
CA LEU A 296 -3.61 17.78 -34.25
C LEU A 296 -2.73 19.02 -34.01
N MET A 297 -1.60 18.88 -33.31
CA MET A 297 -0.65 19.97 -33.11
C MET A 297 -0.15 20.55 -34.44
N ARG A 298 0.26 19.70 -35.39
CA ARG A 298 0.70 20.15 -36.72
C ARG A 298 -0.43 20.79 -37.52
N LEU A 299 -1.64 20.23 -37.41
CA LEU A 299 -2.81 20.76 -38.08
C LEU A 299 -3.16 22.18 -37.60
N MET A 300 -2.93 22.47 -36.31
CA MET A 300 -3.06 23.80 -35.71
C MET A 300 -1.89 24.74 -36.05
N GLY A 301 -0.97 24.34 -36.94
CA GLY A 301 0.20 25.12 -37.32
C GLY A 301 1.38 25.04 -36.33
N GLY A 302 1.27 24.23 -35.28
CA GLY A 302 2.33 24.02 -34.31
C GLY A 302 3.42 23.10 -34.84
N SER A 303 4.66 23.59 -34.89
CA SER A 303 5.84 22.84 -35.37
C SER A 303 6.98 22.75 -34.35
N SER A 304 6.80 23.34 -33.16
CA SER A 304 7.83 23.30 -32.12
C SER A 304 8.11 21.86 -31.67
N LYS A 305 9.39 21.48 -31.75
CA LYS A 305 9.87 20.19 -31.26
C LYS A 305 9.54 19.98 -29.78
N GLU A 306 9.51 21.05 -28.98
CA GLU A 306 9.22 20.96 -27.54
C GLU A 306 7.74 20.65 -27.27
N LEU A 307 6.81 21.22 -28.06
CA LEU A 307 5.39 20.93 -27.92
C LEU A 307 5.09 19.47 -28.29
N VAL A 308 5.72 18.96 -29.35
CA VAL A 308 5.63 17.53 -29.75
C VAL A 308 6.17 16.63 -28.65
N LYS A 309 7.31 17.00 -28.02
CA LYS A 309 7.86 16.26 -26.89
C LYS A 309 6.89 16.22 -25.70
N ASN A 310 6.29 17.36 -25.34
CA ASN A 310 5.33 17.45 -24.23
C ASN A 310 4.12 16.57 -24.49
N LEU A 311 3.47 16.69 -25.65
CA LEU A 311 2.32 15.87 -26.00
C LEU A 311 2.66 14.37 -25.99
N THR A 312 3.75 13.98 -26.64
CA THR A 312 4.18 12.58 -26.69
C THR A 312 4.46 12.02 -25.29
N TYR A 313 5.12 12.80 -24.44
CA TYR A 313 5.39 12.41 -23.06
C TYR A 313 4.10 12.27 -22.26
N CYS A 314 3.19 13.25 -22.34
CA CYS A 314 1.90 13.20 -21.66
C CYS A 314 1.05 12.01 -22.12
N SER A 315 1.04 11.69 -23.42
CA SER A 315 0.34 10.51 -23.95
C SER A 315 0.90 9.22 -23.35
N LEU A 316 2.20 9.17 -23.08
CA LEU A 316 2.87 8.01 -22.49
C LEU A 316 2.56 7.86 -20.99
N VAL A 317 2.43 8.96 -20.24
CA VAL A 317 2.34 8.91 -18.77
C VAL A 317 0.94 9.14 -18.20
N HIS A 318 -0.02 9.64 -18.97
CA HIS A 318 -1.37 9.95 -18.44
C HIS A 318 -2.06 8.73 -17.80
N ASP A 319 -1.84 7.54 -18.36
CA ASP A 319 -2.36 6.27 -17.87
C ASP A 319 -1.31 5.44 -17.10
N VAL A 320 -0.28 6.07 -16.54
CA VAL A 320 0.82 5.37 -15.83
C VAL A 320 0.32 4.46 -14.70
N ALA A 321 -0.78 4.85 -14.05
CA ALA A 321 -1.43 4.06 -12.99
C ALA A 321 -1.95 2.69 -13.47
N TYR A 322 -2.24 2.56 -14.77
CA TYR A 322 -2.89 1.38 -15.34
C TYR A 322 -1.93 0.40 -16.01
N PHE A 323 -0.62 0.67 -16.06
CA PHE A 323 0.36 -0.22 -16.71
C PHE A 323 0.32 -1.66 -16.21
N ASN A 324 0.01 -1.83 -14.91
CA ASN A 324 -0.11 -3.14 -14.29
C ASN A 324 -1.56 -3.64 -14.18
N ASN A 325 -2.55 -2.81 -14.54
CA ASN A 325 -3.95 -3.21 -14.68
C ASN A 325 -4.56 -2.62 -15.97
N PRO A 326 -4.13 -3.06 -17.17
CA PRO A 326 -4.52 -2.41 -18.42
C PRO A 326 -6.03 -2.36 -18.68
N LYS A 327 -6.80 -3.27 -18.08
CA LYS A 327 -8.27 -3.26 -18.14
C LYS A 327 -8.91 -1.99 -17.54
N LEU A 328 -8.22 -1.29 -16.62
CA LEU A 328 -8.73 -0.05 -16.03
C LEU A 328 -8.66 1.13 -17.01
N ALA A 329 -7.69 1.12 -17.94
CA ALA A 329 -7.60 2.12 -18.99
C ALA A 329 -8.81 2.08 -19.95
N GLN A 330 -9.53 0.96 -20.01
CA GLN A 330 -10.74 0.82 -20.82
C GLN A 330 -11.98 1.50 -20.19
N ILE A 331 -11.85 2.04 -18.98
CA ILE A 331 -12.94 2.75 -18.29
C ILE A 331 -13.06 4.17 -18.86
N LYS A 332 -13.86 4.29 -19.93
CA LYS A 332 -14.08 5.51 -20.70
C LYS A 332 -14.38 6.80 -19.91
N ASN A 333 -15.22 6.73 -18.88
CA ASN A 333 -15.69 7.93 -18.17
C ASN A 333 -16.32 7.57 -16.81
N PRO A 334 -16.60 8.57 -15.93
CA PRO A 334 -17.22 8.32 -14.63
C PRO A 334 -18.55 7.55 -14.71
N LYS A 335 -19.38 7.78 -15.72
CA LYS A 335 -20.65 7.03 -15.89
C LYS A 335 -20.38 5.55 -16.19
N HIS A 336 -19.36 5.24 -17.00
CA HIS A 336 -18.94 3.87 -17.27
C HIS A 336 -18.36 3.23 -16.01
N PHE A 337 -17.50 3.95 -15.28
CA PHE A 337 -16.97 3.50 -13.99
C PHE A 337 -18.09 3.09 -13.03
N GLU A 338 -19.13 3.90 -12.86
CA GLU A 338 -20.26 3.61 -11.98
C GLU A 338 -20.98 2.31 -12.34
N LYS A 339 -21.03 1.93 -13.62
CA LYS A 339 -21.62 0.67 -14.08
C LYS A 339 -20.74 -0.53 -13.76
N VAL A 340 -19.42 -0.38 -13.90
CA VAL A 340 -18.46 -1.49 -13.72
C VAL A 340 -17.87 -1.58 -12.32
N LYS A 341 -18.03 -0.55 -11.47
CA LYS A 341 -17.40 -0.48 -10.14
C LYS A 341 -17.71 -1.69 -9.27
N LYS A 342 -18.89 -2.30 -9.40
CA LYS A 342 -19.23 -3.50 -8.62
C LYS A 342 -18.36 -4.72 -8.94
N PHE A 343 -17.77 -4.76 -10.14
CA PHE A 343 -16.85 -5.81 -10.58
C PHE A 343 -15.37 -5.47 -10.29
N LEU A 344 -15.09 -4.27 -9.80
CA LEU A 344 -13.75 -3.83 -9.45
C LEU A 344 -13.47 -4.09 -7.97
N THR A 345 -12.26 -4.54 -7.69
CA THR A 345 -11.70 -4.59 -6.34
C THR A 345 -11.60 -3.17 -5.75
N VAL A 346 -11.46 -3.07 -4.43
CA VAL A 346 -11.26 -1.78 -3.76
C VAL A 346 -10.02 -1.06 -4.30
N MET A 347 -8.91 -1.78 -4.53
CA MET A 347 -7.69 -1.22 -5.10
C MET A 347 -7.87 -0.70 -6.53
N GLU A 348 -8.61 -1.40 -7.38
CA GLU A 348 -8.84 -0.97 -8.75
C GLU A 348 -9.70 0.31 -8.81
N LYS A 349 -10.65 0.45 -7.90
CA LYS A 349 -11.42 1.70 -7.72
C LYS A 349 -10.50 2.84 -7.31
N GLU A 350 -9.62 2.59 -6.35
CA GLU A 350 -8.66 3.58 -5.86
C GLU A 350 -7.70 4.02 -6.95
N LEU A 351 -7.15 3.07 -7.72
CA LEU A 351 -6.29 3.36 -8.87
C LEU A 351 -7.01 4.22 -9.91
N TYR A 352 -8.28 3.96 -10.18
CA TYR A 352 -9.07 4.78 -11.09
C TYR A 352 -9.21 6.22 -10.56
N TYR A 353 -9.62 6.40 -9.30
CA TYR A 353 -9.79 7.73 -8.71
C TYR A 353 -8.49 8.54 -8.60
N ARG A 354 -7.36 7.86 -8.36
CA ARG A 354 -6.04 8.51 -8.19
C ARG A 354 -5.19 8.54 -9.46
N SER A 355 -5.69 8.03 -10.59
CA SER A 355 -4.92 7.87 -11.83
C SER A 355 -4.20 9.15 -12.27
N PHE A 356 -4.90 10.29 -12.30
CA PHE A 356 -4.30 11.59 -12.64
C PHE A 356 -3.27 12.08 -11.61
N ASN A 357 -3.45 11.77 -10.31
CA ASN A 357 -2.46 12.11 -9.30
C ASN A 357 -1.16 11.33 -9.53
N TYR A 358 -1.26 10.03 -9.85
CA TYR A 358 -0.09 9.23 -10.18
C TYR A 358 0.64 9.73 -11.44
N ALA A 359 -0.09 10.16 -12.47
CA ALA A 359 0.50 10.74 -13.66
C ALA A 359 1.27 12.04 -13.34
N PHE A 360 0.68 12.91 -12.50
CA PHE A 360 1.30 14.17 -12.07
C PHE A 360 2.55 13.94 -11.20
N GLU A 361 2.46 13.05 -10.21
CA GLU A 361 3.58 12.67 -9.34
C GLU A 361 4.73 12.05 -10.15
N TYR A 362 4.41 11.19 -11.13
CA TYR A 362 5.39 10.61 -12.04
C TYR A 362 6.08 11.70 -12.87
N ALA A 363 5.32 12.59 -13.50
CA ALA A 363 5.89 13.63 -14.34
C ALA A 363 6.74 14.64 -13.56
N THR A 364 6.38 14.92 -12.31
CA THR A 364 7.14 15.82 -11.42
C THR A 364 8.45 15.18 -10.94
N SER A 365 8.46 13.87 -10.73
CA SER A 365 9.64 13.14 -10.24
C SER A 365 10.59 12.65 -11.34
N ASP A 366 10.12 12.53 -12.59
CA ASP A 366 10.95 12.11 -13.72
C ASP A 366 11.85 13.25 -14.21
N HIS A 367 13.13 13.19 -13.88
CA HIS A 367 14.14 14.20 -14.27
C HIS A 367 14.38 14.26 -15.79
N SER A 368 13.88 13.27 -16.54
CA SER A 368 13.94 13.25 -18.01
C SER A 368 12.67 13.77 -18.68
N ALA A 369 11.66 14.17 -17.91
CA ALA A 369 10.44 14.77 -18.43
C ALA A 369 10.76 16.05 -19.23
N PRO A 370 10.12 16.29 -20.38
CA PRO A 370 10.26 17.54 -21.11
C PRO A 370 9.74 18.75 -20.31
N ALA A 371 10.26 19.94 -20.63
CA ALA A 371 9.91 21.15 -19.90
C ALA A 371 8.43 21.50 -20.14
N GLY A 372 7.65 21.58 -19.06
CA GLY A 372 6.21 21.87 -19.11
C GLY A 372 5.30 20.64 -19.12
N ALA A 373 5.83 19.41 -19.24
CA ALA A 373 5.01 18.20 -19.23
C ALA A 373 4.20 18.02 -17.93
N ALA A 374 4.81 18.28 -16.77
CA ALA A 374 4.13 18.22 -15.48
C ALA A 374 3.01 19.28 -15.37
N HIS A 375 3.24 20.48 -15.92
CA HIS A 375 2.23 21.54 -15.96
C HIS A 375 1.04 21.15 -16.84
N LEU A 376 1.29 20.59 -18.03
CA LEU A 376 0.24 20.07 -18.90
C LEU A 376 -0.59 18.98 -18.21
N ILE A 377 0.05 18.04 -17.50
CA ILE A 377 -0.67 17.00 -16.75
C ILE A 377 -1.51 17.60 -15.62
N GLU A 378 -1.05 18.67 -14.99
CA GLU A 378 -1.80 19.39 -13.96
C GLU A 378 -3.06 20.07 -14.52
N GLU A 379 -2.97 20.67 -15.70
CA GLU A 379 -4.14 21.23 -16.41
C GLU A 379 -5.16 20.13 -16.73
N LEU A 380 -4.68 18.98 -17.24
CA LEU A 380 -5.52 17.81 -17.55
C LEU A 380 -6.18 17.23 -16.29
N ARG A 381 -5.44 17.18 -15.17
CA ARG A 381 -5.98 16.77 -13.87
C ARG A 381 -7.09 17.72 -13.41
N SER A 382 -6.84 19.02 -13.48
CA SER A 382 -7.81 20.07 -13.12
C SER A 382 -9.08 20.00 -13.96
N TYR A 383 -8.94 19.76 -15.26
CA TYR A 383 -10.07 19.52 -16.16
C TYR A 383 -10.86 18.24 -15.81
N HIS A 384 -10.16 17.17 -15.42
CA HIS A 384 -10.82 15.90 -15.09
C HIS A 384 -11.66 15.99 -13.81
N ILE A 385 -11.19 16.72 -12.80
CA ILE A 385 -11.89 16.88 -11.51
C ILE A 385 -12.96 17.98 -11.54
N ALA A 386 -13.00 18.80 -12.59
CA ALA A 386 -13.99 19.87 -12.71
C ALA A 386 -15.42 19.31 -12.80
N GLU A 387 -16.30 19.79 -11.92
CA GLU A 387 -17.71 19.39 -11.88
C GLU A 387 -18.43 19.71 -13.20
N ASN A 388 -18.16 20.89 -13.75
CA ASN A 388 -18.69 21.33 -15.05
C ASN A 388 -17.55 21.66 -16.02
N LYS A 389 -17.25 20.70 -16.91
CA LYS A 389 -16.18 20.82 -17.90
C LYS A 389 -16.36 21.99 -18.86
N VAL A 390 -17.57 22.24 -19.34
CA VAL A 390 -17.88 23.35 -20.27
C VAL A 390 -17.61 24.71 -19.62
N SER A 391 -18.07 24.89 -18.38
CA SER A 391 -17.81 26.12 -17.63
C SER A 391 -16.32 26.29 -17.31
N PHE A 392 -15.64 25.18 -17.00
CA PHE A 392 -14.20 25.19 -16.71
C PHE A 392 -13.38 25.65 -17.92
N THR A 393 -13.68 25.15 -19.12
CA THR A 393 -12.93 25.52 -20.34
C THR A 393 -13.25 26.92 -20.82
N LYS A 394 -14.51 27.38 -20.75
CA LYS A 394 -14.90 28.75 -21.15
C LYS A 394 -14.23 29.86 -20.33
N LYS A 395 -13.72 29.55 -19.13
CA LYS A 395 -12.97 30.50 -18.31
C LYS A 395 -11.52 30.72 -18.78
N GLY A 396 -11.07 30.04 -19.84
CA GLY A 396 -9.69 30.15 -20.33
C GLY A 396 -8.68 29.44 -19.42
N ASN A 397 -9.13 28.48 -18.61
CA ASN A 397 -8.27 27.77 -17.64
C ASN A 397 -7.41 26.66 -18.26
N LEU A 398 -7.43 26.50 -19.59
CA LEU A 398 -6.68 25.47 -20.30
C LEU A 398 -5.82 26.09 -21.40
N SER A 399 -4.56 25.70 -21.43
CA SER A 399 -3.69 25.94 -22.56
C SER A 399 -4.21 25.29 -23.85
N GLU A 400 -3.81 25.83 -25.00
CA GLU A 400 -4.06 25.22 -26.31
C GLU A 400 -3.55 23.77 -26.37
N LEU A 401 -2.42 23.49 -25.70
CA LEU A 401 -1.81 22.17 -25.62
C LEU A 401 -2.70 21.15 -24.88
N ALA A 402 -3.32 21.59 -23.78
CA ALA A 402 -4.30 20.77 -23.04
C ALA A 402 -5.56 20.53 -23.87
N CYS A 403 -6.06 21.53 -24.59
CA CYS A 403 -7.20 21.38 -25.50
C CYS A 403 -6.90 20.36 -26.61
N ILE A 404 -5.71 20.44 -27.24
CA ILE A 404 -5.25 19.47 -28.24
C ILE A 404 -5.21 18.05 -27.64
N PHE A 405 -4.67 17.90 -26.44
CA PHE A 405 -4.57 16.58 -25.79
C PHE A 405 -5.96 15.99 -25.47
N ILE A 406 -6.90 16.80 -24.98
CA ILE A 406 -8.27 16.36 -24.66
C ILE A 406 -8.98 15.86 -25.92
N VAL A 407 -8.92 16.62 -27.02
CA VAL A 407 -9.51 16.21 -28.30
C VAL A 407 -8.80 14.97 -28.85
N ALA A 408 -7.47 14.90 -28.73
CA ALA A 408 -6.71 13.74 -29.17
C ALA A 408 -7.09 12.47 -28.39
N HIS A 409 -7.34 12.58 -27.09
CA HIS A 409 -7.74 11.46 -26.25
C HIS A 409 -9.11 10.93 -26.66
N ASP A 410 -10.09 11.81 -26.83
CA ASP A 410 -11.44 11.44 -27.26
C ASP A 410 -11.44 10.81 -28.67
N LEU A 411 -10.71 11.40 -29.62
CA LEU A 411 -10.54 10.83 -30.95
C LEU A 411 -9.82 9.47 -30.90
N THR A 412 -8.83 9.30 -30.04
CA THR A 412 -8.15 8.01 -29.86
C THR A 412 -9.11 6.94 -29.36
N ASP A 413 -9.93 7.25 -28.35
CA ASP A 413 -10.95 6.34 -27.85
C ASP A 413 -11.99 5.99 -28.92
N TYR A 414 -12.38 6.97 -29.74
CA TYR A 414 -13.27 6.76 -30.86
C TYR A 414 -12.67 5.80 -31.89
N ILE A 415 -11.43 6.03 -32.33
CA ILE A 415 -10.69 5.18 -33.27
C ILE A 415 -10.60 3.74 -32.76
N LEU A 416 -10.24 3.56 -31.48
CA LEU A 416 -10.06 2.23 -30.91
C LEU A 416 -11.37 1.48 -30.69
N SER A 417 -12.49 2.19 -30.54
CA SER A 417 -13.81 1.59 -30.35
C SER A 417 -14.59 1.36 -31.66
N HIS A 418 -14.16 1.94 -32.78
CA HIS A 418 -14.84 1.84 -34.07
C HIS A 418 -13.88 1.36 -35.18
N PRO A 419 -13.81 0.04 -35.45
CA PRO A 419 -12.85 -0.51 -36.43
C PRO A 419 -13.02 -0.03 -37.89
N GLN A 420 -14.17 0.54 -38.23
CA GLN A 420 -14.45 1.15 -39.53
C GLN A 420 -14.66 2.67 -39.41
N TRP A 421 -14.09 3.30 -38.37
CA TRP A 421 -14.24 4.73 -38.14
C TRP A 421 -13.83 5.54 -39.38
N THR A 422 -14.52 6.65 -39.57
CA THR A 422 -14.11 7.69 -40.50
C THR A 422 -14.02 9.03 -39.80
N PHE A 423 -13.20 9.93 -40.35
CA PHE A 423 -13.11 11.31 -39.87
C PHE A 423 -14.47 12.04 -39.94
N TYR A 424 -15.27 11.69 -40.95
CA TYR A 424 -16.61 12.24 -41.13
C TYR A 424 -17.54 11.88 -39.98
N GLU A 425 -17.64 10.59 -39.65
CA GLU A 425 -18.50 10.11 -38.55
C GLU A 425 -18.08 10.69 -37.20
N TYR A 426 -16.77 10.77 -36.93
CA TYR A 426 -16.28 11.40 -35.70
C TYR A 426 -16.74 12.86 -35.60
N LEU A 427 -16.53 13.67 -36.65
CA LEU A 427 -16.86 15.09 -36.64
C LEU A 427 -18.36 15.38 -36.52
N GLN A 428 -19.23 14.49 -36.98
CA GLN A 428 -20.68 14.61 -36.73
C GLN A 428 -21.03 14.49 -35.25
N THR A 429 -20.20 13.80 -34.48
CA THR A 429 -20.39 13.57 -33.04
C THR A 429 -19.44 14.39 -32.17
N TYR A 430 -18.75 15.38 -32.73
CA TYR A 430 -17.70 16.14 -32.03
C TYR A 430 -18.24 16.79 -30.75
N PRO A 431 -17.81 16.33 -29.55
CA PRO A 431 -18.51 16.65 -28.31
C PRO A 431 -18.10 18.00 -27.70
N PHE A 432 -17.21 18.76 -28.38
CA PHE A 432 -16.54 19.92 -27.79
C PHE A 432 -16.93 21.28 -28.40
N LEU A 433 -17.95 21.38 -29.26
CA LEU A 433 -18.35 22.66 -29.87
C LEU A 433 -18.68 23.74 -28.83
N GLU A 434 -19.22 23.35 -27.67
CA GLU A 434 -19.58 24.28 -26.61
C GLU A 434 -18.42 24.66 -25.68
N TYR A 435 -17.22 24.09 -25.85
CA TYR A 435 -16.14 24.18 -24.86
C TYR A 435 -15.28 25.45 -24.98
N GLY A 436 -15.52 26.31 -25.98
CA GLY A 436 -14.85 27.59 -26.17
C GLY A 436 -13.96 27.65 -27.41
N GLU A 437 -13.31 28.79 -27.62
CA GLU A 437 -12.67 29.18 -28.88
C GLU A 437 -11.58 28.19 -29.33
N HIS A 438 -10.75 27.68 -28.43
CA HIS A 438 -9.70 26.70 -28.78
C HIS A 438 -10.28 25.38 -29.33
N PHE A 439 -11.39 24.90 -28.78
CA PHE A 439 -12.05 23.67 -29.24
C PHE A 439 -12.79 23.88 -30.55
N GLU A 440 -13.36 25.07 -30.76
CA GLU A 440 -13.97 25.46 -32.03
C GLU A 440 -12.92 25.59 -33.14
N ALA A 441 -11.77 26.22 -32.84
CA ALA A 441 -10.66 26.32 -33.77
C ALA A 441 -10.16 24.93 -34.20
N LEU A 442 -10.01 24.00 -33.25
CA LEU A 442 -9.67 22.59 -33.55
C LEU A 442 -10.70 21.94 -34.48
N PHE A 443 -12.00 22.11 -34.21
CA PHE A 443 -13.07 21.59 -35.06
C PHE A 443 -13.00 22.14 -36.49
N GLN A 444 -12.80 23.45 -36.65
CA GLN A 444 -12.69 24.09 -37.96
C GLN A 444 -11.49 23.55 -38.75
N HIS A 445 -10.34 23.39 -38.10
CA HIS A 445 -9.15 22.82 -38.74
C HIS A 445 -9.36 21.36 -39.13
N LEU A 446 -9.97 20.54 -38.27
CA LEU A 446 -10.30 19.16 -38.58
C LEU A 446 -11.29 19.06 -39.75
N ASN A 447 -12.29 19.93 -39.82
CA ASN A 447 -13.24 19.94 -40.92
C ASN A 447 -12.59 20.37 -42.25
N ARG A 448 -11.63 21.31 -42.22
CA ARG A 448 -10.83 21.65 -43.40
C ARG A 448 -9.94 20.50 -43.86
N ALA A 449 -9.25 19.84 -42.92
CA ALA A 449 -8.43 18.67 -43.23
C ALA A 449 -9.27 17.54 -43.85
N ARG A 450 -10.49 17.33 -43.36
CA ARG A 450 -11.45 16.38 -43.93
C ARG A 450 -11.80 16.70 -45.38
N MET A 451 -12.00 17.98 -45.73
CA MET A 451 -12.34 18.36 -47.11
C MET A 451 -11.16 18.21 -48.08
N ALA A 452 -9.93 18.13 -47.56
CA ALA A 452 -8.71 17.99 -48.35
C ALA A 452 -8.28 16.52 -48.58
N ALA A 453 -8.83 15.57 -47.82
CA ALA A 453 -8.71 14.13 -48.05
C ALA A 453 -9.87 13.60 -48.86
#